data_AF-A0A0P1B0D0-F1
#
_entry.id   AF-A0A0P1B0D0-F1
#
_cell.length_a   1.000
_cell.length_b   1.000
_cell.length_c   1.000
_cell.angle_alpha   90.00
_cell.angle_beta   90.00
_cell.angle_gamma   90.00
#
_symmetry.space_group_name_H-M   'P 1'
#
loop_
_entity.id
_entity.type
_entity.pdbx_description
1 polymer ?
#
loop_
_entity_poly.entity_id
_entity_poly.type
_entity_poly.pdbx_seq_one_letter_code
_entity_poly.pdbx_strand_id
1 'polypeptide(L)'
;MAWKLGPALAAGNTIVLKPAELTPLSALRVGELIVEAGFPKGVVNIVPGTGAIAGRHLAQHPKVDKVAFTGSTKTGYEIMRTSHVNNLKRISLELGGKSANIILDDADIDLAVQQSHLGAFHNKGEICIAGSRVYVQEGIYDEFVRRSVEAASARVVGNPFSAATQQGPQISKNQFDTILRYVEKGVKEGARLLTGGKRYGDK
;
A
#
# COMPACT_ATOMS: atom_id res chain seq x y z
N MET A 1 2.04 6.51 -8.86
CA MET A 1 1.67 7.41 -9.99
C MET A 1 2.48 7.13 -11.25
N ALA A 2 3.81 7.02 -11.18
CA ALA A 2 4.68 6.77 -12.34
C ALA A 2 4.24 5.58 -13.21
N TRP A 3 3.86 4.45 -12.60
CA TRP A 3 3.37 3.25 -13.31
C TRP A 3 2.08 3.46 -14.13
N LYS A 4 1.36 4.56 -13.92
CA LYS A 4 0.17 4.90 -14.73
C LYS A 4 0.46 6.06 -15.67
N LEU A 5 1.18 7.10 -15.20
CA LEU A 5 1.58 8.23 -16.02
C LEU A 5 2.49 7.80 -17.18
N GLY A 6 3.57 7.07 -16.88
CA GLY A 6 4.58 6.66 -17.86
C GLY A 6 3.99 5.94 -19.08
N PRO A 7 3.33 4.77 -18.93
CA PRO A 7 2.78 4.06 -20.07
C PRO A 7 1.63 4.80 -20.77
N ALA A 8 0.82 5.58 -20.04
CA ALA A 8 -0.24 6.36 -20.66
C ALA A 8 0.32 7.43 -21.60
N LEU A 9 1.31 8.20 -21.13
CA LEU A 9 1.96 9.26 -21.90
C LEU A 9 2.78 8.71 -23.06
N ALA A 10 3.53 7.62 -22.84
CA ALA A 10 4.31 6.97 -23.89
C ALA A 10 3.43 6.46 -25.05
N ALA A 11 2.21 6.02 -24.75
CA ALA A 11 1.23 5.60 -25.74
C ALA A 11 0.40 6.75 -26.34
N GLY A 12 0.73 8.01 -26.04
CA GLY A 12 0.06 9.18 -26.58
C GLY A 12 -1.31 9.50 -25.95
N ASN A 13 -1.62 8.95 -24.78
CA ASN A 13 -2.88 9.26 -24.08
C ASN A 13 -2.77 10.55 -23.27
N THR A 14 -3.91 11.21 -23.07
CA THR A 14 -4.07 12.20 -22.00
C THR A 14 -4.49 11.51 -20.70
N ILE A 15 -4.24 12.16 -19.56
CA ILE A 15 -4.52 11.58 -18.24
C ILE A 15 -5.05 12.62 -17.25
N VAL A 16 -6.09 12.21 -16.51
CA VAL A 16 -6.55 12.88 -15.30
C VAL A 16 -6.16 12.02 -14.10
N LEU A 17 -5.22 12.49 -13.29
CA LEU A 17 -4.72 11.81 -12.10
C LEU A 17 -5.39 12.38 -10.85
N LYS A 18 -6.15 11.54 -10.13
CA LYS A 18 -6.66 11.84 -8.79
C LYS A 18 -5.80 11.14 -7.72
N PRO A 19 -4.85 11.84 -7.07
CA PRO A 19 -4.03 11.23 -6.02
C PRO A 19 -4.86 10.93 -4.76
N ALA A 20 -4.36 10.05 -3.88
CA ALA A 20 -5.02 9.82 -2.59
C ALA A 20 -5.12 11.12 -1.79
N GLU A 21 -6.26 11.33 -1.15
CA GLU A 21 -6.56 12.53 -0.36
C GLU A 21 -5.61 12.74 0.82
N LEU A 22 -5.04 11.66 1.36
CA LEU A 22 -4.06 11.72 2.45
C LEU A 22 -2.64 12.08 1.99
N THR A 23 -2.33 11.92 0.70
CA THR A 23 -0.96 12.09 0.16
C THR A 23 -0.92 12.79 -1.21
N PRO A 24 -1.52 13.97 -1.39
CA PRO A 24 -1.59 14.62 -2.70
C PRO A 24 -0.29 15.35 -3.09
N LEU A 25 0.53 15.77 -2.12
CA LEU A 25 1.60 16.76 -2.32
C LEU A 25 2.67 16.31 -3.32
N SER A 26 3.10 15.05 -3.28
CA SER A 26 4.08 14.53 -4.23
C SER A 26 3.54 14.49 -5.66
N ALA A 27 2.24 14.23 -5.85
CA ALA A 27 1.62 14.29 -7.17
C ALA A 27 1.56 15.72 -7.69
N LEU A 28 1.27 16.70 -6.82
CA LEU A 28 1.27 18.11 -7.20
C LEU A 28 2.67 18.59 -7.60
N ARG A 29 3.71 18.21 -6.85
CA ARG A 29 5.10 18.53 -7.23
C ARG A 29 5.49 17.91 -8.58
N VAL A 30 5.04 16.68 -8.86
CA VAL A 30 5.21 16.07 -10.19
C VAL A 30 4.47 16.87 -11.27
N GLY A 31 3.31 17.44 -10.97
CA GLY A 31 2.58 18.34 -11.87
C GLY A 31 3.40 19.57 -12.27
N GLU A 32 4.09 20.21 -11.32
CA GLU A 32 5.00 21.32 -11.60
C GLU A 32 6.13 20.90 -12.54
N LEU A 33 6.75 19.75 -12.29
CA LEU A 33 7.81 19.21 -13.13
C LEU A 33 7.33 18.84 -14.55
N ILE A 34 6.06 18.43 -14.70
CA ILE A 34 5.45 18.15 -16.01
C ILE A 34 5.27 19.45 -16.81
N VAL A 35 4.94 20.56 -16.14
CA VAL A 35 4.89 21.88 -16.79
C VAL A 35 6.29 22.31 -17.21
N GLU A 36 7.29 22.19 -16.33
CA GLU A 36 8.70 22.49 -16.64
C GLU A 36 9.22 21.64 -17.82
N ALA A 37 8.81 20.38 -17.91
CA ALA A 37 9.17 19.48 -19.00
C ALA A 37 8.47 19.80 -20.35
N GLY A 38 7.57 20.79 -20.39
CA GLY A 38 6.99 21.29 -21.63
C GLY A 38 5.85 20.45 -22.21
N PHE A 39 5.16 19.63 -21.40
CA PHE A 39 3.99 18.88 -21.88
C PHE A 39 2.89 19.84 -22.36
N PRO A 40 2.19 19.54 -23.48
CA PRO A 40 1.09 20.37 -23.94
C PRO A 40 -0.03 20.51 -22.91
N LYS A 41 -0.70 21.68 -22.90
CA LYS A 41 -1.80 21.96 -21.98
C LYS A 41 -2.91 20.90 -22.09
N GLY A 42 -3.35 20.39 -20.95
CA GLY A 42 -4.42 19.40 -20.87
C GLY A 42 -3.99 17.94 -21.08
N VAL A 43 -2.71 17.67 -21.42
CA VAL A 43 -2.21 16.28 -21.55
C VAL A 43 -2.16 15.60 -20.19
N VAL A 44 -1.71 16.30 -19.14
CA VAL A 44 -1.76 15.82 -17.75
C VAL A 44 -2.55 16.80 -16.91
N ASN A 45 -3.55 16.28 -16.20
CA ASN A 45 -4.36 17.05 -15.26
C ASN A 45 -4.29 16.34 -13.91
N ILE A 46 -3.88 17.02 -12.84
CA ILE A 46 -3.81 16.46 -11.50
C ILE A 46 -4.87 17.11 -10.65
N VAL A 47 -5.84 16.32 -10.17
CA VAL A 47 -7.04 16.84 -9.50
C VAL A 47 -7.17 16.18 -8.14
N PRO A 48 -6.62 16.77 -7.06
CA PRO A 48 -6.89 16.34 -5.70
C PRO A 48 -8.38 16.46 -5.38
N GLY A 49 -8.92 15.49 -4.66
CA GLY A 49 -10.33 15.46 -4.26
C GLY A 49 -10.65 14.12 -3.61
N THR A 50 -11.81 14.00 -2.95
CA THR A 50 -12.19 12.74 -2.28
C THR A 50 -12.55 11.64 -3.29
N GLY A 51 -12.36 10.37 -2.91
CA GLY A 51 -12.76 9.26 -3.77
C GLY A 51 -14.27 9.24 -4.08
N ALA A 52 -15.10 9.56 -3.08
CA ALA A 52 -16.56 9.54 -3.20
C ALA A 52 -17.13 10.58 -4.20
N ILE A 53 -16.40 11.68 -4.41
CA ILE A 53 -16.81 12.78 -5.31
C ILE A 53 -15.98 12.72 -6.59
N ALA A 54 -14.72 13.16 -6.52
CA ALA A 54 -13.86 13.28 -7.70
C ALA A 54 -13.57 11.93 -8.35
N GLY A 55 -13.29 10.89 -7.54
CA GLY A 55 -13.02 9.55 -8.04
C GLY A 55 -14.23 8.91 -8.74
N ARG A 56 -15.41 8.99 -8.12
CA ARG A 56 -16.67 8.49 -8.70
C ARG A 56 -17.01 9.20 -10.01
N HIS A 57 -16.91 10.53 -10.03
CA HIS A 57 -17.20 11.31 -11.23
C HIS A 57 -16.25 10.94 -12.37
N LEU A 58 -14.94 10.83 -12.09
CA LEU A 58 -13.94 10.43 -13.08
C LEU A 58 -14.21 9.03 -13.65
N ALA A 59 -14.59 8.07 -12.80
CA ALA A 59 -14.92 6.72 -13.23
C ALA A 59 -16.17 6.68 -14.15
N GLN A 60 -17.18 7.49 -13.85
CA GLN A 60 -18.46 7.51 -14.57
C GLN A 60 -18.44 8.40 -15.83
N HIS A 61 -17.51 9.34 -15.92
CA HIS A 61 -17.51 10.37 -16.96
C HIS A 61 -17.54 9.77 -18.38
N PRO A 62 -18.44 10.23 -19.28
CA PRO A 62 -18.63 9.60 -20.58
C PRO A 62 -17.43 9.74 -21.52
N LYS A 63 -16.59 10.77 -21.33
CA LYS A 63 -15.38 11.02 -22.14
C LYS A 63 -14.11 10.31 -21.64
N VAL A 64 -14.23 9.40 -20.66
CA VAL A 64 -13.08 8.62 -20.18
C VAL A 64 -13.12 7.25 -20.85
N ASP A 65 -12.05 6.90 -21.57
CA ASP A 65 -11.96 5.62 -22.28
C ASP A 65 -11.39 4.50 -21.41
N LYS A 66 -10.57 4.85 -20.41
CA LYS A 66 -9.87 3.92 -19.53
C LYS A 66 -9.79 4.43 -18.10
N VAL A 67 -10.08 3.55 -17.14
CA VAL A 67 -9.84 3.77 -15.71
C VAL A 67 -8.73 2.83 -15.23
N ALA A 68 -7.72 3.37 -14.56
CA ALA A 68 -6.66 2.61 -13.93
C ALA A 68 -6.58 2.95 -12.45
N PHE A 69 -6.90 2.00 -11.58
CA PHE A 69 -7.00 2.21 -10.14
C PHE A 69 -5.99 1.34 -9.38
N THR A 70 -5.50 1.86 -8.27
CA THR A 70 -4.71 1.11 -7.29
C THR A 70 -5.22 1.47 -5.90
N GLY A 71 -5.65 0.48 -5.11
CA GLY A 71 -6.24 0.71 -3.79
C GLY A 71 -7.01 -0.48 -3.23
N SER A 72 -8.04 -0.23 -2.42
CA SER A 72 -8.78 -1.32 -1.75
C SER A 72 -9.61 -2.14 -2.72
N THR A 73 -9.75 -3.45 -2.43
CA THR A 73 -10.59 -4.36 -3.23
C THR A 73 -12.05 -3.91 -3.25
N LYS A 74 -12.57 -3.41 -2.12
CA LYS A 74 -13.93 -2.85 -2.04
C LYS A 74 -14.13 -1.70 -3.03
N THR A 75 -13.21 -0.74 -3.07
CA THR A 75 -13.26 0.38 -4.03
C THR A 75 -13.08 -0.10 -5.47
N GLY A 76 -12.22 -1.10 -5.70
CA GLY A 76 -12.05 -1.72 -7.02
C GLY A 76 -13.36 -2.28 -7.58
N TYR A 77 -14.14 -2.99 -6.75
CA TYR A 77 -15.47 -3.47 -7.13
C TYR A 77 -16.43 -2.32 -7.49
N GLU A 78 -16.44 -1.24 -6.69
CA GLU A 78 -17.26 -0.07 -6.99
C GLU A 78 -16.88 0.59 -8.32
N ILE A 79 -15.58 0.73 -8.59
CA ILE A 79 -15.09 1.26 -9.87
C ILE A 79 -15.53 0.36 -11.02
N MET A 80 -15.35 -0.96 -10.90
CA MET A 80 -15.77 -1.91 -11.93
C MET A 80 -17.26 -1.80 -12.24
N ARG A 81 -18.12 -1.70 -11.21
CA ARG A 81 -19.58 -1.60 -11.39
C ARG A 81 -20.01 -0.26 -11.99
N THR A 82 -19.40 0.83 -11.56
CA THR A 82 -19.87 2.19 -11.89
C THR A 82 -19.22 2.80 -13.11
N SER A 83 -18.13 2.23 -13.62
CA SER A 83 -17.41 2.82 -14.77
C SER A 83 -18.14 2.65 -16.11
N HIS A 84 -19.05 1.68 -16.23
CA HIS A 84 -19.66 1.31 -17.51
C HIS A 84 -21.05 1.93 -17.77
N VAL A 85 -21.41 3.00 -17.05
CA VAL A 85 -22.75 3.62 -17.15
C VAL A 85 -23.04 4.18 -18.56
N ASN A 86 -22.04 4.77 -19.21
CA ASN A 86 -22.22 5.48 -20.50
C ASN A 86 -21.47 4.82 -21.67
N ASN A 87 -20.47 3.98 -21.40
CA ASN A 87 -19.61 3.33 -22.38
C ASN A 87 -18.86 2.15 -21.75
N LEU A 88 -18.42 1.19 -22.56
CA LEU A 88 -17.62 0.05 -22.11
C LEU A 88 -16.15 0.44 -21.92
N LYS A 89 -15.84 1.12 -20.80
CA LYS A 89 -14.47 1.56 -20.48
C LYS A 89 -13.50 0.39 -20.29
N ARG A 90 -12.23 0.58 -20.64
CA ARG A 90 -11.15 -0.36 -20.26
C ARG A 90 -10.78 -0.14 -18.79
N ILE A 91 -10.62 -1.22 -18.02
CA ILE A 91 -10.32 -1.13 -16.57
C ILE A 91 -9.06 -1.91 -16.22
N SER A 92 -8.18 -1.32 -15.41
CA SER A 92 -7.06 -2.01 -14.77
C SER A 92 -7.08 -1.75 -13.27
N LEU A 93 -7.09 -2.81 -12.47
CA LEU A 93 -7.19 -2.75 -11.01
C LEU A 93 -5.99 -3.44 -10.37
N GLU A 94 -5.24 -2.70 -9.56
CA GLU A 94 -4.25 -3.26 -8.63
C GLU A 94 -4.80 -3.14 -7.21
N LEU A 95 -5.15 -4.28 -6.61
CA LEU A 95 -5.91 -4.31 -5.36
C LEU A 95 -5.07 -4.83 -4.19
N GLY A 96 -5.72 -5.11 -3.06
CA GLY A 96 -5.04 -5.69 -1.90
C GLY A 96 -4.65 -7.15 -2.13
N GLY A 97 -3.55 -7.57 -1.51
CA GLY A 97 -3.10 -8.95 -1.45
C GLY A 97 -3.12 -9.52 -0.04
N LYS A 98 -2.86 -10.83 0.05
CA LYS A 98 -2.56 -11.52 1.30
C LYS A 98 -1.37 -12.44 1.07
N SER A 99 -0.24 -11.85 0.66
CA SER A 99 0.93 -12.58 0.16
C SER A 99 1.48 -13.55 1.18
N ALA A 100 1.79 -14.77 0.72
CA ALA A 100 2.47 -15.78 1.49
C ALA A 100 3.98 -15.62 1.33
N ASN A 101 4.70 -15.80 2.43
CA ASN A 101 6.14 -15.95 2.49
C ASN A 101 6.39 -17.34 3.11
N ILE A 102 6.93 -18.27 2.33
CA ILE A 102 7.05 -19.69 2.70
C ILE A 102 8.53 -20.00 2.89
N ILE A 103 8.88 -20.50 4.06
CA ILE A 103 10.26 -20.82 4.47
C ILE A 103 10.32 -22.32 4.76
N LEU A 104 11.17 -23.02 4.03
CA LEU A 104 11.42 -24.45 4.17
C LEU A 104 12.59 -24.70 5.14
N ASP A 105 12.69 -25.92 5.66
CA ASP A 105 13.68 -26.30 6.67
C ASP A 105 15.13 -26.19 6.17
N ASP A 106 15.35 -26.23 4.86
CA ASP A 106 16.66 -26.09 4.20
C ASP A 106 17.01 -24.63 3.85
N ALA A 107 16.15 -23.67 4.20
CA ALA A 107 16.42 -22.26 3.97
C ALA A 107 17.53 -21.74 4.89
N ASP A 108 18.33 -20.80 4.39
CA ASP A 108 19.19 -19.98 5.24
C ASP A 108 18.32 -19.17 6.22
N ILE A 109 18.38 -19.54 7.50
CA ILE A 109 17.52 -18.97 8.53
C ILE A 109 17.85 -17.51 8.84
N ASP A 110 19.12 -17.08 8.70
CA ASP A 110 19.53 -15.69 8.87
C ASP A 110 18.85 -14.84 7.79
N LEU A 111 18.97 -15.27 6.54
CA LEU A 111 18.37 -14.60 5.40
C LEU A 111 16.84 -14.64 5.47
N ALA A 112 16.25 -15.78 5.85
CA ALA A 112 14.81 -15.95 5.96
C ALA A 112 14.20 -14.97 6.97
N VAL A 113 14.79 -14.82 8.16
CA VAL A 113 14.32 -13.84 9.16
C VAL A 113 14.47 -12.42 8.62
N GLN A 114 15.63 -12.07 8.05
CA GLN A 114 15.87 -10.73 7.49
C GLN A 114 14.86 -10.36 6.40
N GLN A 115 14.65 -11.24 5.42
CA GLN A 115 13.74 -11.00 4.29
C GLN A 115 12.27 -11.00 4.74
N SER A 116 11.91 -11.84 5.70
CA SER A 116 10.56 -11.83 6.29
C SER A 116 10.27 -10.52 6.99
N HIS A 117 11.24 -9.98 7.75
CA HIS A 117 11.11 -8.70 8.40
C HIS A 117 11.06 -7.54 7.40
N LEU A 118 11.88 -7.56 6.35
CA LEU A 118 11.80 -6.58 5.28
C LEU A 118 10.42 -6.61 4.61
N GLY A 119 9.98 -7.79 4.18
CA GLY A 119 8.71 -7.98 3.48
C GLY A 119 7.48 -7.64 4.32
N ALA A 120 7.53 -7.81 5.64
CA ALA A 120 6.41 -7.51 6.54
C ALA A 120 6.40 -6.06 7.04
N PHE A 121 7.57 -5.47 7.33
CA PHE A 121 7.66 -4.17 8.02
C PHE A 121 8.14 -3.02 7.14
N HIS A 122 8.62 -3.25 5.92
CA HIS A 122 8.92 -2.15 5.01
C HIS A 122 7.67 -1.29 4.79
N ASN A 123 7.85 0.04 4.75
CA ASN A 123 6.76 1.01 4.78
C ASN A 123 5.71 0.70 5.87
N LYS A 124 6.14 0.26 7.05
CA LYS A 124 5.29 -0.13 8.19
C LYS A 124 4.22 -1.19 7.86
N GLY A 125 4.46 -2.01 6.83
CA GLY A 125 3.51 -3.02 6.34
C GLY A 125 2.41 -2.47 5.43
N GLU A 126 2.42 -1.17 5.11
CA GLU A 126 1.45 -0.53 4.22
C GLU A 126 1.88 -0.70 2.73
N ILE A 127 2.01 -1.95 2.30
CA ILE A 127 2.44 -2.35 0.94
C ILE A 127 1.49 -3.43 0.41
N CYS A 128 1.03 -3.30 -0.83
CA CYS A 128 0.08 -4.25 -1.44
C CYS A 128 0.60 -5.70 -1.50
N ILE A 129 1.91 -5.86 -1.67
CA ILE A 129 2.61 -7.15 -1.76
C ILE A 129 3.29 -7.57 -0.44
N ALA A 130 3.01 -6.91 0.69
CA ALA A 130 3.65 -7.22 1.97
C ALA A 130 3.52 -8.72 2.31
N GLY A 131 4.62 -9.31 2.80
CA GLY A 131 4.74 -10.72 3.24
C GLY A 131 3.98 -10.99 4.54
N SER A 132 2.69 -10.71 4.55
CA SER A 132 1.82 -10.64 5.73
C SER A 132 1.31 -12.00 6.23
N ARG A 133 1.73 -13.09 5.60
CA ARG A 133 1.54 -14.46 6.07
C ARG A 133 2.85 -15.21 5.91
N VAL A 134 3.52 -15.48 7.03
CA VAL A 134 4.76 -16.23 7.05
C VAL A 134 4.42 -17.67 7.43
N TYR A 135 4.75 -18.61 6.55
CA TYR A 135 4.64 -20.05 6.78
C TYR A 135 6.05 -20.60 6.93
N VAL A 136 6.30 -21.34 8.01
CA VAL A 136 7.61 -21.88 8.34
C VAL A 136 7.43 -23.38 8.54
N GLN A 137 8.28 -24.18 7.91
CA GLN A 137 8.29 -25.62 8.07
C GLN A 137 8.72 -26.00 9.51
N GLU A 138 8.19 -27.12 10.01
CA GLU A 138 8.22 -27.48 11.43
C GLU A 138 9.63 -27.62 12.01
N GLY A 139 10.62 -28.05 11.23
CA GLY A 139 11.97 -28.34 11.71
C GLY A 139 12.73 -27.09 12.18
N ILE A 140 12.40 -25.91 11.65
CA ILE A 140 13.04 -24.64 12.01
C ILE A 140 12.09 -23.63 12.69
N TYR A 141 10.82 -24.00 12.93
CA TYR A 141 9.77 -23.09 13.36
C TYR A 141 10.12 -22.32 14.64
N ASP A 142 10.49 -23.02 15.71
CA ASP A 142 10.72 -22.41 17.02
C ASP A 142 11.89 -21.42 16.99
N GLU A 143 12.97 -21.80 16.30
CA GLU A 143 14.14 -20.94 16.15
C GLU A 143 13.84 -19.72 15.29
N PHE A 144 13.12 -19.89 14.17
CA PHE A 144 12.69 -18.78 13.34
C PHE A 144 11.82 -17.79 14.12
N VAL A 145 10.87 -18.30 14.93
CA VAL A 145 9.99 -17.49 15.76
C VAL A 145 10.78 -16.72 16.82
N ARG A 146 11.69 -17.39 17.55
CA ARG A 146 12.53 -16.75 18.57
C ARG A 146 13.31 -15.57 17.97
N ARG A 147 13.99 -15.80 16.85
CA ARG A 147 14.79 -14.77 16.16
C ARG A 147 13.96 -13.65 15.57
N SER A 148 12.75 -13.97 15.08
CA SER A 148 11.81 -12.96 14.59
C SER A 148 11.33 -12.05 15.73
N VAL A 149 11.07 -12.59 16.92
CA VAL A 149 10.70 -11.79 18.10
C VAL A 149 11.84 -10.84 18.50
N GLU A 150 13.08 -11.32 18.51
CA GLU A 150 14.26 -10.49 18.79
C GLU A 150 14.39 -9.35 17.78
N ALA A 151 14.34 -9.66 16.49
CA ALA A 151 14.44 -8.66 15.41
C ALA A 151 13.27 -7.66 15.42
N ALA A 152 12.06 -8.08 15.80
CA ALA A 152 10.90 -7.20 15.90
C ALA A 152 11.02 -6.26 17.12
N SER A 153 11.50 -6.79 18.25
CA SER A 153 11.65 -6.03 19.49
C SER A 153 12.78 -5.00 19.43
N ALA A 154 13.83 -5.27 18.65
CA ALA A 154 14.93 -4.33 18.42
C ALA A 154 14.59 -3.21 17.40
N ARG A 155 13.41 -3.23 16.78
CA ARG A 155 13.06 -2.27 15.73
C ARG A 155 12.87 -0.85 16.29
N VAL A 156 13.58 0.11 15.70
CA VAL A 156 13.50 1.53 16.09
C VAL A 156 12.29 2.21 15.44
N VAL A 157 11.26 2.49 16.24
CA VAL A 157 10.08 3.26 15.84
C VAL A 157 10.26 4.71 16.26
N GLY A 158 10.03 5.67 15.36
CA GLY A 158 10.30 7.07 15.68
C GLY A 158 10.01 8.09 14.59
N ASN A 159 10.69 9.23 14.69
CA ASN A 159 10.57 10.33 13.74
C ASN A 159 11.11 9.91 12.37
N PRO A 160 10.32 9.96 11.28
CA PRO A 160 10.75 9.54 9.94
C PRO A 160 11.90 10.37 9.36
N PHE A 161 12.23 11.53 9.92
CA PHE A 161 13.38 12.35 9.52
C PHE A 161 14.69 11.97 10.26
N SER A 162 14.64 11.06 11.24
CA SER A 162 15.83 10.56 11.91
C SER A 162 16.44 9.39 11.16
N ALA A 163 17.76 9.45 10.90
CA ALA A 163 18.50 8.36 10.25
C ALA A 163 18.48 7.03 11.04
N ALA A 164 18.23 7.09 12.35
CA ALA A 164 18.14 5.91 13.20
C ALA A 164 16.76 5.21 13.13
N THR A 165 15.74 5.89 12.62
CA THR A 165 14.37 5.36 12.60
C THR A 165 14.19 4.33 11.48
N GLN A 166 13.75 3.14 11.85
CA GLN A 166 13.44 2.05 10.92
C GLN A 166 11.95 2.00 10.57
N GLN A 167 11.10 2.58 11.40
CA GLN A 167 9.65 2.58 11.21
C GLN A 167 9.03 3.92 11.68
N GLY A 168 8.39 4.63 10.75
CA GLY A 168 7.62 5.83 11.03
C GLY A 168 6.19 5.55 11.50
N PRO A 169 5.32 6.57 11.55
CA PRO A 169 3.91 6.40 11.92
C PRO A 169 3.11 5.67 10.83
N GLN A 170 1.96 5.12 11.24
CA GLN A 170 0.92 4.67 10.30
C GLN A 170 0.30 5.87 9.59
N ILE A 171 -0.27 5.67 8.39
CA ILE A 171 -0.74 6.79 7.55
C ILE A 171 -1.89 7.59 8.17
N SER A 172 -2.73 6.96 9.00
CA SER A 172 -3.89 7.59 9.62
C SER A 172 -4.33 6.85 10.89
N LYS A 173 -5.08 7.55 11.75
CA LYS A 173 -5.73 6.94 12.92
C LYS A 173 -6.63 5.76 12.55
N ASN A 174 -7.44 5.88 11.49
CA ASN A 174 -8.32 4.80 11.04
C ASN A 174 -7.55 3.52 10.65
N GLN A 175 -6.40 3.68 9.98
CA GLN A 175 -5.55 2.55 9.63
C GLN A 175 -4.93 1.93 10.87
N PHE A 176 -4.41 2.76 11.78
CA PHE A 176 -3.86 2.34 13.07
C PHE A 176 -4.88 1.54 13.90
N ASP A 177 -6.10 2.07 14.08
CA ASP A 177 -7.17 1.41 14.84
C ASP A 177 -7.60 0.09 14.18
N THR A 178 -7.60 0.03 12.84
CA THR A 178 -7.87 -1.20 12.10
C THR A 178 -6.82 -2.28 12.36
N ILE A 179 -5.53 -1.89 12.41
CA ILE A 179 -4.43 -2.82 12.72
C ILE A 179 -4.60 -3.36 14.14
N LEU A 180 -4.82 -2.50 15.14
CA LEU A 180 -5.01 -2.94 16.53
C LEU A 180 -6.21 -3.87 16.68
N ARG A 181 -7.34 -3.58 16.00
CA ARG A 181 -8.50 -4.48 15.98
C ARG A 181 -8.15 -5.87 15.44
N TYR A 182 -7.29 -5.98 14.43
CA TYR A 182 -6.84 -7.28 13.92
C TYR A 182 -5.91 -8.02 14.89
N VAL A 183 -5.06 -7.29 15.62
CA VAL A 183 -4.25 -7.89 16.69
C VAL A 183 -5.15 -8.46 17.78
N GLU A 184 -6.10 -7.66 18.29
CA GLU A 184 -7.07 -8.10 19.30
C GLU A 184 -7.90 -9.30 18.82
N LYS A 185 -8.36 -9.26 17.56
CA LYS A 185 -9.10 -10.37 16.96
C LYS A 185 -8.25 -11.65 16.94
N GLY A 186 -7.00 -11.57 16.50
CA GLY A 186 -6.10 -12.73 16.47
C GLY A 186 -5.92 -13.36 17.85
N VAL A 187 -5.72 -12.55 18.88
CA VAL A 187 -5.61 -13.03 20.27
C VAL A 187 -6.91 -13.70 20.74
N LYS A 188 -8.07 -13.11 20.46
CA LYS A 188 -9.38 -13.69 20.79
C LYS A 188 -9.64 -15.03 20.08
N GLU A 189 -9.09 -15.21 18.88
CA GLU A 189 -9.19 -16.44 18.10
C GLU A 189 -8.11 -17.48 18.45
N GLY A 190 -7.27 -17.21 19.46
CA GLY A 190 -6.30 -18.17 20.00
C GLY A 190 -4.85 -17.97 19.53
N ALA A 191 -4.54 -16.93 18.75
CA ALA A 191 -3.17 -16.61 18.39
C ALA A 191 -2.40 -16.03 19.60
N ARG A 192 -1.10 -16.35 19.70
CA ARG A 192 -0.22 -15.80 20.75
C ARG A 192 0.52 -14.57 20.23
N LEU A 193 0.27 -13.41 20.84
CA LEU A 193 1.03 -12.19 20.56
C LEU A 193 2.37 -12.23 21.28
N LEU A 194 3.47 -12.39 20.54
CA LEU A 194 4.80 -12.56 21.12
C LEU A 194 5.52 -11.24 21.43
N THR A 195 5.28 -10.18 20.65
CA THR A 195 5.86 -8.85 20.88
C THR A 195 5.05 -7.77 20.15
N GLY A 196 5.18 -6.51 20.58
CA GLY A 196 4.53 -5.35 19.96
C GLY A 196 3.01 -5.36 20.10
N GLY A 197 2.29 -5.06 19.02
CA GLY A 197 0.82 -5.11 18.97
C GLY A 197 0.08 -4.04 19.79
N LYS A 198 0.76 -2.94 20.14
CA LYS A 198 0.20 -1.84 20.92
C LYS A 198 0.68 -0.49 20.40
N ARG A 199 0.05 0.59 20.88
CA ARG A 199 0.49 1.96 20.60
C ARG A 199 1.91 2.20 21.10
N TYR A 200 2.69 2.91 20.29
CA TYR A 200 3.99 3.46 20.65
C TYR A 200 3.94 4.98 20.48
N GLY A 201 4.23 5.73 21.56
CA GLY A 201 4.09 7.17 21.61
C GLY A 201 2.64 7.68 21.64
N ASP A 202 2.49 9.00 21.79
CA ASP A 202 1.18 9.63 22.06
C ASP A 202 0.54 10.28 20.83
N LYS A 203 1.24 10.27 19.70
CA LYS A 203 0.79 10.86 18.42
C LYS A 203 0.27 9.80 17.45
#